data_AF-A0A9R1F4F2-F1
#
_entry.id   AF-A0A9R1F4F2-F1
#
_cell.length_a   1.000
_cell.length_b   1.000
_cell.length_c   1.000
_cell.angle_alpha   90.00
_cell.angle_beta   90.00
_cell.angle_gamma   90.00
#
_symmetry.space_group_name_H-M   'P 1'
#
loop_
_entity.id
_entity.type
_entity.pdbx_description
1 polymer ?
#
loop_
_entity_poly.entity_id
_entity_poly.type
_entity_poly.pdbx_seq_one_letter_code
_entity_poly.pdbx_strand_id
1 'polypeptide(L)'
;MASRRRMLLKVIILGDSGVGKTSLMNQYVNNKFSNQYKATIGADFLTKEVKIDDRLFTLQIWDTAGQERFQSLGVAFYRGADCCVLVYDVNVTKSFEKLNNWREEFLIQASPSDPENFPFVLLGNKIDVDGGNSRTVSEKKAKAWCASKGNIPYFETSAKEGFNVEAAFECIARNAIKNEPEEDM
;
A
#
# COMPACT_ATOMS: atom_id res chain seq x y z
N MET A 1 30.53 -13.27 9.52
CA MET A 1 30.51 -12.27 8.43
C MET A 1 29.19 -11.53 8.55
N ALA A 2 29.18 -10.20 8.53
CA ALA A 2 27.92 -9.45 8.67
C ALA A 2 27.06 -9.69 7.42
N SER A 3 25.90 -10.34 7.58
CA SER A 3 24.89 -10.45 6.53
C SER A 3 24.60 -9.04 6.00
N ARG A 4 24.65 -8.90 4.67
CA ARG A 4 24.48 -7.62 3.98
C ARG A 4 22.98 -7.39 3.86
N ARG A 5 22.35 -6.95 4.96
CA ARG A 5 20.90 -6.68 5.02
C ARG A 5 20.44 -5.87 3.82
N ARG A 6 19.27 -6.21 3.29
CA ARG A 6 18.73 -5.56 2.10
C ARG A 6 18.37 -4.13 2.46
N MET A 7 19.09 -3.20 1.85
CA MET A 7 18.78 -1.77 1.98
C MET A 7 17.60 -1.36 1.09
N LEU A 8 17.13 -2.24 0.20
CA LEU A 8 16.02 -2.00 -0.72
C LEU A 8 14.77 -2.71 -0.21
N LEU A 9 13.69 -1.96 0.00
CA LEU A 9 12.39 -2.47 0.44
C LEU A 9 11.35 -2.27 -0.68
N LYS A 10 10.82 -3.36 -1.22
CA LYS A 10 9.82 -3.35 -2.29
C LYS A 10 8.41 -3.31 -1.70
N VAL A 11 7.70 -2.22 -1.95
CA VAL A 11 6.33 -1.99 -1.50
C VAL A 11 5.39 -2.01 -2.70
N ILE A 12 4.32 -2.79 -2.64
CA ILE A 12 3.27 -2.81 -3.69
C ILE A 12 2.03 -2.08 -3.19
N ILE A 13 1.47 -1.18 -4.00
CA ILE A 13 0.19 -0.53 -3.69
C ILE A 13 -0.91 -1.11 -4.59
N LEU A 14 -1.93 -1.70 -3.97
CA LEU A 14 -3.08 -2.32 -4.64
C LEU A 14 -4.39 -1.65 -4.23
N GLY A 15 -5.43 -1.86 -5.05
CA GLY A 15 -6.75 -1.26 -4.87
C GLY A 15 -7.37 -0.83 -6.19
N ASP A 16 -8.66 -0.55 -6.15
CA ASP A 16 -9.43 -0.22 -7.35
C ASP A 16 -8.91 1.00 -8.12
N SER A 17 -9.28 1.08 -9.40
CA SER A 17 -9.06 2.26 -10.23
C SER A 17 -9.68 3.49 -9.57
N GLY A 18 -8.94 4.61 -9.53
CA GLY A 18 -9.45 5.88 -9.00
C GLY A 18 -9.41 6.04 -7.47
N VAL A 19 -9.02 5.04 -6.67
CA VAL A 19 -8.94 5.19 -5.19
C VAL A 19 -7.82 6.12 -4.71
N GLY A 20 -6.87 6.47 -5.60
CA GLY A 20 -5.81 7.43 -5.33
C GLY A 20 -4.43 6.85 -5.01
N LYS A 21 -4.14 5.60 -5.45
CA LYS A 21 -2.83 4.94 -5.29
C LYS A 21 -1.66 5.78 -5.83
N THR A 22 -1.74 6.20 -7.09
CA THR A 22 -0.77 7.09 -7.75
C THR A 22 -0.61 8.41 -7.02
N SER A 23 -1.71 8.97 -6.51
CA SER A 23 -1.69 10.23 -5.75
C SER A 23 -1.00 10.06 -4.40
N LEU A 24 -1.24 8.97 -3.67
CA LEU A 24 -0.56 8.66 -2.42
C LEU A 24 0.94 8.48 -2.63
N MET A 25 1.33 7.71 -3.65
CA MET A 25 2.74 7.52 -4.02
C MET A 25 3.42 8.85 -4.34
N ASN A 26 2.81 9.69 -5.19
CA ASN A 26 3.37 11.00 -5.53
C ASN A 26 3.38 11.98 -4.36
N GLN A 27 2.35 11.97 -3.52
CA GLN A 27 2.32 12.81 -2.33
C GLN A 27 3.43 12.42 -1.37
N TYR A 28 3.66 11.13 -1.15
CA TYR A 28 4.73 10.66 -0.28
C TYR A 28 6.13 10.95 -0.84
N VAL A 29 6.37 10.64 -2.11
CA VAL A 29 7.72 10.75 -2.70
C VAL A 29 8.07 12.19 -3.08
N ASN A 30 7.12 12.90 -3.69
CA ASN A 30 7.38 14.20 -4.31
C ASN A 30 6.75 15.38 -3.57
N ASN A 31 5.97 15.15 -2.50
CA ASN A 31 5.14 16.17 -1.86
C ASN A 31 4.27 16.93 -2.89
N LYS A 32 3.73 16.18 -3.87
CA LYS A 32 2.94 16.72 -4.97
C LYS A 32 1.63 15.96 -5.13
N PHE A 33 0.57 16.75 -5.31
CA PHE A 33 -0.74 16.28 -5.71
C PHE A 33 -1.16 16.91 -7.04
N SER A 34 -1.85 16.14 -7.88
CA SER A 34 -2.43 16.61 -9.16
C SER A 34 -3.89 16.22 -9.23
N ASN A 35 -4.75 17.17 -9.60
CA ASN A 35 -6.17 16.93 -9.86
C ASN A 35 -6.42 16.19 -11.19
N GLN A 36 -5.41 16.09 -12.07
CA GLN A 36 -5.57 15.41 -13.35
C GLN A 36 -5.50 13.90 -13.14
N TYR A 37 -6.65 13.24 -13.22
CA TYR A 37 -6.70 11.79 -13.23
C TYR A 37 -6.15 11.25 -14.56
N LYS A 38 -5.11 10.44 -14.48
CA LYS A 38 -4.64 9.58 -15.57
C LYS A 38 -4.61 8.15 -15.05
N ALA A 39 -5.31 7.24 -15.72
CA ALA A 39 -5.32 5.84 -15.32
C ALA A 39 -3.92 5.24 -15.47
N THR A 40 -3.41 4.60 -14.43
CA THR A 40 -2.17 3.81 -14.49
C THR A 40 -2.36 2.64 -15.45
N ILE A 41 -1.41 2.45 -16.38
CA ILE A 41 -1.35 1.31 -17.30
C ILE A 41 -0.21 0.41 -16.85
N GLY A 42 -0.50 -0.85 -16.54
CA GLY A 42 0.50 -1.79 -16.01
C GLY A 42 0.94 -1.43 -14.59
N ALA A 43 2.21 -1.12 -14.40
CA ALA A 43 2.76 -0.66 -13.13
C ALA A 43 3.86 0.39 -13.38
N ASP A 44 3.98 1.33 -12.45
CA ASP A 44 5.06 2.31 -12.37
C ASP A 44 5.65 2.25 -10.96
N PHE A 45 6.89 2.71 -10.79
CA PHE A 45 7.47 2.77 -9.45
C PHE A 45 8.28 4.05 -9.23
N LEU A 46 8.22 4.54 -8.00
CA LEU A 46 9.09 5.61 -7.51
C LEU A 46 9.97 5.08 -6.38
N THR A 47 11.09 5.75 -6.14
CA THR A 47 11.96 5.44 -5.00
C THR A 47 12.03 6.61 -4.03
N LYS A 48 12.14 6.32 -2.73
CA LYS A 48 12.41 7.31 -1.68
C LYS A 48 13.39 6.72 -0.68
N GLU A 49 14.43 7.46 -0.35
CA GLU A 49 15.29 7.12 0.77
C GLU A 49 14.58 7.47 2.09
N VAL A 50 14.59 6.53 3.02
CA VAL A 50 14.03 6.72 4.36
C VAL A 50 15.09 6.35 5.38
N LYS A 51 15.19 7.13 6.46
CA LYS A 51 15.98 6.77 7.62
C LYS A 51 15.04 6.20 8.68
N ILE A 52 15.22 4.93 9.01
CA ILE A 52 14.47 4.25 10.07
C ILE A 52 15.46 3.87 11.16
N ASP A 53 15.24 4.45 12.33
CA ASP A 53 16.17 4.44 13.45
C ASP A 53 17.52 5.04 12.99
N ASP A 54 18.59 4.24 12.87
CA ASP A 54 19.91 4.67 12.37
C ASP A 54 20.34 4.01 11.06
N ARG A 55 19.39 3.48 10.30
CA ARG A 55 19.65 2.81 9.02
C ARG A 55 18.91 3.49 7.90
N LEU A 56 19.59 3.65 6.77
CA LEU A 56 19.01 4.15 5.53
C LEU A 56 18.42 2.99 4.74
N PHE A 57 17.22 3.16 4.21
CA PHE A 57 16.60 2.21 3.30
C PHE A 57 16.11 2.95 2.07
N THR A 58 16.17 2.31 0.92
CA THR A 58 15.50 2.76 -0.30
C THR A 58 14.18 2.02 -0.39
N LEU A 59 13.07 2.74 -0.25
CA LEU A 59 11.75 2.19 -0.59
C LEU A 59 11.58 2.25 -2.10
N GLN A 60 11.25 1.11 -2.70
CA GLN A 60 10.78 1.02 -4.08
C GLN A 60 9.27 0.79 -4.05
N ILE A 61 8.51 1.85 -4.36
CA ILE A 61 7.05 1.88 -4.22
C ILE A 61 6.45 1.66 -5.60
N TRP A 62 5.76 0.55 -5.78
CA TRP A 62 5.11 0.17 -7.03
C TRP A 62 3.63 0.56 -7.00
N ASP A 63 3.24 1.50 -7.84
CA ASP A 63 1.85 1.82 -8.16
C ASP A 63 1.36 0.91 -9.29
N THR A 64 0.24 0.23 -9.07
CA THR A 64 -0.30 -0.72 -10.04
C THR A 64 -1.62 -0.24 -10.63
N ALA A 65 -1.93 -0.69 -11.85
CA ALA A 65 -3.22 -0.46 -12.45
C ALA A 65 -4.33 -1.13 -11.62
N GLY A 66 -5.32 -0.35 -11.21
CA GLY A 66 -6.47 -0.85 -10.44
C GLY A 66 -7.62 -1.40 -11.29
N GLN A 67 -7.39 -1.68 -12.57
CA GLN A 67 -8.40 -2.23 -13.47
C GLN A 67 -8.18 -3.73 -13.65
N GLU A 68 -9.27 -4.50 -13.54
CA GLU A 68 -9.27 -5.96 -13.66
C GLU A 68 -8.59 -6.50 -14.93
N ARG A 69 -8.70 -5.79 -16.05
CA ARG A 69 -8.04 -6.15 -17.33
C ARG A 69 -6.51 -6.22 -17.28
N PHE A 70 -5.88 -5.70 -16.23
CA PHE A 70 -4.42 -5.75 -16.03
C PHE A 70 -3.98 -6.73 -14.93
N GLN A 71 -4.92 -7.46 -14.31
CA GLN A 71 -4.62 -8.42 -13.23
C GLN A 71 -3.65 -9.53 -13.65
N SER A 72 -3.67 -9.95 -14.92
CA SER A 72 -2.74 -10.95 -15.47
C SER A 72 -1.27 -10.50 -15.45
N LEU A 73 -0.99 -9.21 -15.28
CA LEU A 73 0.36 -8.67 -15.17
C LEU A 73 0.93 -8.74 -13.74
N GLY A 74 0.10 -9.04 -12.73
CA GLY A 74 0.50 -8.92 -11.33
C GLY A 74 1.63 -9.86 -10.89
N VAL A 75 1.74 -11.07 -11.46
CA VAL A 75 2.83 -12.03 -11.13
C VAL A 75 4.22 -11.42 -11.33
N ALA A 76 4.42 -10.65 -12.40
CA ALA A 76 5.70 -10.01 -12.69
C ALA A 76 6.02 -8.88 -11.69
N PHE A 77 5.00 -8.22 -11.15
CA PHE A 77 5.16 -7.05 -10.29
C PHE A 77 5.19 -7.40 -8.80
N TYR A 78 4.42 -8.38 -8.34
CA TYR A 78 4.23 -8.62 -6.90
C TYR A 78 5.33 -9.47 -6.27
N ARG A 79 5.99 -10.33 -7.05
CA ARG A 79 7.04 -11.23 -6.53
C ARG A 79 8.18 -10.44 -5.88
N GLY A 80 8.60 -10.90 -4.70
CA GLY A 80 9.65 -10.27 -3.91
C GLY A 80 9.25 -8.96 -3.25
N ALA A 81 7.95 -8.69 -3.12
CA ALA A 81 7.46 -7.60 -2.28
C ALA A 81 7.76 -7.89 -0.81
N ASP A 82 8.17 -6.85 -0.09
CA ASP A 82 8.43 -6.89 1.35
C ASP A 82 7.21 -6.39 2.13
N CYS A 83 6.31 -5.62 1.51
CA CYS A 83 5.02 -5.22 2.07
C CYS A 83 4.00 -4.89 0.98
N CYS A 84 2.70 -5.10 1.29
CA CYS A 84 1.60 -4.74 0.42
C CYS A 84 0.68 -3.72 1.09
N VAL A 85 0.40 -2.63 0.39
CA VAL A 85 -0.53 -1.59 0.81
C VAL A 85 -1.84 -1.79 0.06
N LEU A 86 -2.94 -1.91 0.80
CA LEU A 86 -4.28 -1.99 0.24
C LEU A 86 -4.93 -0.62 0.38
N VAL A 87 -5.47 -0.08 -0.70
CA VAL A 87 -6.06 1.27 -0.73
C VAL A 87 -7.52 1.19 -1.17
N TYR A 88 -8.39 1.89 -0.45
CA TYR A 88 -9.76 2.12 -0.85
C TYR A 88 -10.13 3.60 -0.69
N ASP A 89 -11.23 4.01 -1.32
CA ASP A 89 -11.81 5.35 -1.18
C ASP A 89 -12.92 5.30 -0.13
N VAL A 90 -12.81 6.12 0.92
CA VAL A 90 -13.81 6.13 2.03
C VAL A 90 -15.21 6.52 1.57
N ASN A 91 -15.33 7.14 0.40
CA ASN A 91 -16.58 7.61 -0.20
C ASN A 91 -17.16 6.58 -1.21
N VAL A 92 -16.51 5.43 -1.42
CA VAL A 92 -16.91 4.42 -2.41
C VAL A 92 -16.92 3.03 -1.80
N THR A 93 -18.09 2.57 -1.35
CA THR A 93 -18.26 1.25 -0.69
C THR A 93 -17.72 0.08 -1.51
N LYS A 94 -17.94 0.09 -2.83
CA LYS A 94 -17.46 -0.98 -3.74
C LYS A 94 -15.94 -1.15 -3.71
N SER A 95 -15.18 -0.07 -3.52
CA SER A 95 -13.71 -0.14 -3.45
C SER A 95 -13.24 -0.88 -2.19
N PHE A 96 -13.98 -0.74 -1.09
CA PHE A 96 -13.72 -1.46 0.15
C PHE A 96 -14.10 -2.95 0.06
N GLU A 97 -15.23 -3.26 -0.58
CA GLU A 97 -15.71 -4.64 -0.73
C GLU A 97 -14.74 -5.53 -1.52
N LYS A 98 -13.98 -4.95 -2.45
CA LYS A 98 -12.99 -5.66 -3.25
C LYS A 98 -11.64 -5.88 -2.55
N LEU A 99 -11.43 -5.38 -1.34
CA LEU A 99 -10.17 -5.53 -0.61
C LEU A 99 -9.81 -6.99 -0.34
N ASN A 100 -10.80 -7.87 -0.12
CA ASN A 100 -10.56 -9.30 0.04
C ASN A 100 -9.94 -9.88 -1.24
N ASN A 101 -10.52 -9.56 -2.40
CA ASN A 101 -10.02 -10.04 -3.69
C ASN A 101 -8.60 -9.55 -3.95
N TRP A 102 -8.32 -8.26 -3.71
CA TRP A 102 -6.97 -7.71 -3.87
C TRP A 102 -5.93 -8.39 -2.97
N ARG A 103 -6.29 -8.68 -1.71
CA ARG A 103 -5.41 -9.39 -0.78
C ARG A 103 -5.16 -10.84 -1.21
N GLU A 104 -6.22 -11.58 -1.55
CA GLU A 104 -6.13 -12.98 -1.98
C GLU A 104 -5.33 -13.11 -3.27
N GLU A 105 -5.60 -12.25 -4.26
CA GLU A 105 -4.86 -12.20 -5.52
C GLU A 105 -3.37 -11.94 -5.28
N PHE A 106 -3.03 -10.97 -4.42
CA PHE A 106 -1.64 -10.71 -4.06
C PHE A 106 -0.97 -11.94 -3.45
N LEU A 107 -1.60 -12.60 -2.47
CA LEU A 107 -0.99 -13.77 -1.81
C LEU A 107 -0.75 -14.92 -2.80
N ILE A 108 -1.66 -15.13 -3.74
CA ILE A 108 -1.51 -16.16 -4.79
C ILE A 108 -0.37 -15.80 -5.74
N GLN A 109 -0.33 -14.57 -6.24
CA GLN A 109 0.60 -14.19 -7.31
C GLN A 109 2.00 -13.82 -6.79
N ALA A 110 2.11 -13.20 -5.62
CA ALA A 110 3.38 -12.87 -4.97
C ALA A 110 4.04 -14.12 -4.39
N SER A 111 3.23 -15.08 -3.93
CA SER A 111 3.64 -16.33 -3.28
C SER A 111 4.73 -16.08 -2.21
N PRO A 112 4.45 -15.25 -1.19
CA PRO A 112 5.41 -15.02 -0.11
C PRO A 112 5.67 -16.32 0.67
N SER A 113 6.85 -16.44 1.26
CA SER A 113 7.24 -17.62 2.06
C SER A 113 6.37 -17.83 3.31
N ASP A 114 5.89 -16.74 3.91
CA ASP A 114 4.95 -16.75 5.03
C ASP A 114 3.70 -15.90 4.68
N PRO A 115 2.70 -16.48 4.00
CA PRO A 115 1.47 -15.79 3.62
C PRO A 115 0.61 -15.34 4.80
N GLU A 116 0.68 -16.04 5.94
CA GLU A 116 -0.16 -15.75 7.11
C GLU A 116 0.31 -14.49 7.83
N ASN A 117 1.63 -14.29 7.91
CA ASN A 117 2.24 -13.13 8.58
C ASN A 117 2.76 -12.05 7.61
N PHE A 118 2.56 -12.22 6.30
CA PHE A 118 2.99 -11.23 5.31
C PHE A 118 2.43 -9.83 5.65
N PRO A 119 3.26 -8.78 5.67
CA PRO A 119 2.84 -7.47 6.14
C PRO A 119 1.92 -6.75 5.14
N PHE A 120 0.71 -6.47 5.60
CA PHE A 120 -0.25 -5.59 4.92
C PHE A 120 -0.49 -4.31 5.71
N VAL A 121 -0.78 -3.22 5.01
CA VAL A 121 -1.31 -1.97 5.61
C VAL A 121 -2.52 -1.52 4.81
N LEU A 122 -3.61 -1.15 5.49
CA LEU A 122 -4.82 -0.61 4.87
C LEU A 122 -4.83 0.91 4.92
N LEU A 123 -5.08 1.56 3.77
CA LEU A 123 -5.30 3.00 3.67
C LEU A 123 -6.72 3.31 3.19
N GLY A 124 -7.47 4.03 4.03
CA GLY A 124 -8.74 4.67 3.65
C GLY A 124 -8.47 6.09 3.17
N ASN A 125 -8.38 6.27 1.86
CA ASN A 125 -7.99 7.54 1.26
C ASN A 125 -9.19 8.44 0.98
N LYS A 126 -8.90 9.73 0.72
CA LYS A 126 -9.83 10.79 0.33
C LYS A 126 -10.84 11.19 1.41
N ILE A 127 -10.38 11.22 2.66
CA ILE A 127 -11.20 11.72 3.77
C ILE A 127 -11.54 13.22 3.66
N ASP A 128 -10.81 13.96 2.82
CA ASP A 128 -11.01 15.39 2.56
C ASP A 128 -12.22 15.69 1.67
N VAL A 129 -12.71 14.72 0.91
CA VAL A 129 -13.80 14.93 -0.06
C VAL A 129 -15.06 15.40 0.67
N ASP A 130 -15.59 16.54 0.23
CA ASP A 130 -16.79 17.15 0.81
C ASP A 130 -16.67 17.42 2.32
N GLY A 131 -15.45 17.72 2.80
CA GLY A 131 -15.17 17.91 4.22
C GLY A 131 -15.44 16.67 5.08
N GLY A 132 -15.43 15.49 4.47
CA GLY A 132 -15.70 14.20 5.12
C GLY A 132 -17.18 13.77 5.12
N ASN A 133 -18.09 14.57 4.56
CA ASN A 133 -19.53 14.27 4.58
C ASN A 133 -19.97 13.23 3.53
N SER A 134 -19.18 13.04 2.48
CA SER A 134 -19.46 12.04 1.42
C SER A 134 -19.09 10.60 1.80
N ARG A 135 -18.66 10.37 3.05
CA ARG A 135 -18.21 9.05 3.54
C ARG A 135 -19.32 8.01 3.47
N THR A 136 -19.02 6.87 2.83
CA THR A 136 -19.91 5.69 2.79
C THR A 136 -19.34 4.49 3.54
N VAL A 137 -18.04 4.51 3.88
CA VAL A 137 -17.38 3.48 4.66
C VAL A 137 -16.95 4.07 6.00
N SER A 138 -17.55 3.58 7.09
CA SER A 138 -17.19 4.03 8.43
C SER A 138 -15.83 3.49 8.86
N GLU A 139 -15.12 4.29 9.66
CA GLU A 139 -13.84 3.89 10.26
C GLU A 139 -13.98 2.60 11.08
N LYS A 140 -15.10 2.44 11.80
CA LYS A 140 -15.43 1.22 12.55
C LYS A 140 -15.49 -0.02 11.65
N LYS A 141 -16.09 0.08 10.46
CA LYS A 141 -16.16 -1.02 9.49
C LYS A 141 -14.76 -1.41 9.00
N ALA A 142 -13.93 -0.41 8.69
CA ALA A 142 -12.55 -0.63 8.26
C ALA A 142 -11.70 -1.30 9.36
N LYS A 143 -11.74 -0.78 10.59
CA LYS A 143 -11.02 -1.37 11.74
C LYS A 143 -11.47 -2.80 12.04
N ALA A 144 -12.77 -3.09 11.96
CA ALA A 144 -13.28 -4.45 12.16
C ALA A 144 -12.76 -5.42 11.08
N TRP A 145 -12.70 -4.98 9.82
CA TRP A 145 -12.09 -5.77 8.75
C TRP A 145 -10.61 -6.02 9.02
N CYS A 146 -9.85 -4.98 9.41
CA CYS A 146 -8.44 -5.14 9.76
C CYS A 146 -8.21 -6.16 10.88
N ALA A 147 -9.02 -6.11 11.95
CA ALA A 147 -8.95 -7.06 13.06
C ALA A 147 -9.16 -8.51 12.57
N SER A 148 -10.13 -8.73 11.68
CA SER A 148 -10.39 -10.04 11.07
C SER A 148 -9.29 -10.56 10.13
N LYS A 149 -8.35 -9.69 9.71
CA LYS A 149 -7.28 -10.02 8.76
C LYS A 149 -5.90 -10.07 9.43
N GLY A 150 -5.84 -10.34 10.73
CA GLY A 150 -4.57 -10.44 11.47
C GLY A 150 -4.11 -9.11 12.07
N ASN A 151 -5.05 -8.22 12.41
CA ASN A 151 -4.77 -6.90 12.98
C ASN A 151 -3.84 -6.05 12.10
N ILE A 152 -4.10 -6.03 10.80
CA ILE A 152 -3.34 -5.19 9.87
C ILE A 152 -3.45 -3.70 10.30
N PRO A 153 -2.36 -2.92 10.24
CA PRO A 153 -2.42 -1.49 10.51
C PRO A 153 -3.35 -0.76 9.54
N TYR A 154 -4.02 0.28 10.05
CA TYR A 154 -4.98 1.05 9.29
C TYR A 154 -4.76 2.54 9.49
N PHE A 155 -4.77 3.28 8.39
CA PHE A 155 -4.69 4.73 8.38
C PHE A 155 -5.79 5.31 7.49
N GLU A 156 -6.41 6.38 7.97
CA GLU A 156 -7.17 7.28 7.13
C GLU A 156 -6.25 8.37 6.58
N THR A 157 -6.32 8.61 5.27
CA THR A 157 -5.38 9.48 4.56
C THR A 157 -6.09 10.45 3.62
N SER A 158 -5.42 11.56 3.33
CA SER A 158 -5.72 12.40 2.18
C SER A 158 -4.44 12.62 1.38
N ALA A 159 -4.37 12.04 0.18
CA ALA A 159 -3.30 12.36 -0.76
C ALA A 159 -3.32 13.84 -1.18
N LYS A 160 -4.51 14.47 -1.19
CA LYS A 160 -4.69 15.87 -1.60
C LYS A 160 -4.13 16.84 -0.55
N GLU A 161 -4.42 16.58 0.71
CA GLU A 161 -4.01 17.44 1.83
C GLU A 161 -2.69 16.97 2.48
N GLY A 162 -2.16 15.83 2.06
CA GLY A 162 -0.99 15.20 2.69
C GLY A 162 -1.29 14.58 4.06
N PHE A 163 -2.55 14.57 4.50
CA PHE A 163 -2.95 14.08 5.81
C PHE A 163 -2.61 12.60 5.99
N ASN A 164 -1.88 12.29 7.07
CA ASN A 164 -1.42 10.96 7.47
C ASN A 164 -0.59 10.17 6.44
N VAL A 165 -0.20 10.77 5.31
CA VAL A 165 0.56 10.07 4.27
C VAL A 165 1.94 9.65 4.79
N GLU A 166 2.69 10.56 5.41
CA GLU A 166 4.03 10.25 5.92
C GLU A 166 3.98 9.19 7.03
N ALA A 167 3.05 9.32 7.99
CA ALA A 167 2.87 8.36 9.09
C ALA A 167 2.49 6.96 8.60
N ALA A 168 1.62 6.87 7.59
CA ALA A 168 1.25 5.61 6.96
C ALA A 168 2.47 4.94 6.30
N PHE A 169 3.24 5.68 5.52
CA PHE A 169 4.42 5.14 4.83
C PHE A 169 5.59 4.81 5.79
N GLU A 170 5.73 5.52 6.92
CA GLU A 170 6.66 5.11 7.97
C GLU A 170 6.27 3.73 8.55
N CYS A 171 4.98 3.50 8.82
CA CYS A 171 4.50 2.20 9.28
C CYS A 171 4.72 1.10 8.24
N ILE A 172 4.44 1.38 6.97
CA ILE A 172 4.69 0.47 5.85
C ILE A 172 6.18 0.07 5.79
N ALA A 173 7.07 1.05 5.85
CA ALA A 173 8.51 0.81 5.79
C ALA A 173 9.00 -0.03 6.99
N ARG A 174 8.55 0.29 8.21
CA ARG A 174 8.89 -0.50 9.41
C ARG A 174 8.37 -1.94 9.33
N ASN A 175 7.20 -2.16 8.74
CA ASN A 175 6.67 -3.51 8.55
C ASN A 175 7.40 -4.28 7.45
N ALA A 176 7.80 -3.61 6.36
CA ALA A 176 8.60 -4.22 5.30
C ALA A 176 9.95 -4.75 5.83
N ILE A 177 10.61 -3.98 6.72
CA ILE A 177 11.89 -4.41 7.34
C ILE A 177 11.72 -5.69 8.17
N LYS A 178 10.62 -5.83 8.90
CA LYS A 178 10.38 -7.02 9.75
C LYS A 178 10.15 -8.30 8.95
N ASN A 179 9.77 -8.18 7.68
CA ASN A 179 9.53 -9.29 6.78
C ASN A 179 10.77 -9.67 5.96
N GLU A 180 11.94 -9.08 6.26
CA GLU A 180 13.20 -9.63 5.75
C GLU A 180 13.31 -11.09 6.22
N PRO A 181 13.43 -12.07 5.30
CA PRO A 181 13.76 -13.42 5.71
C PRO A 181 15.09 -13.37 6.46
N GLU A 182 15.16 -14.00 7.64
CA GLU A 182 16.45 -14.32 8.25
C GLU A 182 17.20 -15.17 7.23
N GLU A 183 18.19 -14.58 6.53
CA GLU A 183 19.09 -15.36 5.69
C GLU A 183 19.74 -16.41 6.59
N ASP A 184 19.54 -17.69 6.23
CA ASP A 184 19.99 -18.87 6.98
C ASP A 184 21.38 -18.66 7.60
N MET A 185 21.46 -18.86 8.92
CA MET A 185 22.72 -18.93 9.69
C MET A 185 23.61 -20.07 9.23
#